data_AF-A0A081D7I7-F1
#
_entry.id   AF-A0A081D7I7-F1
#
_cell.length_a   1.000
_cell.length_b   1.000
_cell.length_c   1.000
_cell.angle_alpha   90.00
_cell.angle_beta   90.00
_cell.angle_gamma   90.00
#
_symmetry.space_group_name_H-M   'P 1'
#
loop_
_entity.id
_entity.type
_entity.pdbx_description
1 polymer ?
#
loop_
_entity_poly.entity_id
_entity_poly.type
_entity_poly.pdbx_seq_one_letter_code
_entity_poly.pdbx_strand_id
1 'polypeptide(L)'
;MDVATTEDISTSFVEDENTYKGEFILLEDAAVLTSKNEIYAVRIDDKLKQLHELALPLQKTKFDMVNVILKGELVPNPLLLETGEGWEQMLIIKEIIEVTPATSAAVVAPIN
;
A
#
# COMPACT_ATOMS: atom_id res chain seq x y z
N MET A 1 -40.92 13.15 -24.01
CA MET A 1 -40.88 12.65 -22.62
C MET A 1 -39.42 12.41 -22.33
N ASP A 2 -38.80 13.47 -21.84
CA ASP A 2 -37.42 13.55 -21.41
C ASP A 2 -37.17 12.58 -20.25
N VAL A 3 -36.11 11.80 -20.34
CA VAL A 3 -35.34 11.41 -19.15
C VAL A 3 -33.85 11.47 -19.53
N ALA A 4 -33.21 12.47 -18.95
CA ALA A 4 -31.79 12.72 -19.04
C ALA A 4 -31.01 11.76 -18.12
N THR A 5 -29.81 11.42 -18.59
CA THR A 5 -28.54 11.36 -17.84
C THR A 5 -28.52 10.65 -16.48
N THR A 6 -27.85 9.50 -16.46
CA THR A 6 -26.51 9.36 -15.85
C THR A 6 -25.92 8.05 -16.42
N GLU A 7 -25.24 8.10 -17.55
CA GLU A 7 -23.77 8.09 -17.59
C GLU A 7 -23.18 7.12 -16.56
N ASP A 8 -23.28 5.85 -16.92
CA ASP A 8 -22.27 4.83 -16.67
C ASP A 8 -20.95 5.33 -17.27
N ILE A 9 -20.15 6.06 -16.49
CA ILE A 9 -18.72 6.23 -16.76
C ILE A 9 -17.97 6.21 -15.43
N SER A 10 -17.65 4.99 -15.02
CA SER A 10 -16.49 4.69 -14.17
C SER A 10 -15.23 5.18 -14.90
N THR A 11 -14.96 6.49 -14.85
CA THR A 11 -13.76 7.13 -15.41
C THR A 11 -12.69 7.10 -14.33
N SER A 12 -11.82 6.09 -14.35
CA SER A 12 -10.55 6.06 -15.09
C SER A 12 -9.42 6.78 -14.35
N PHE A 13 -8.56 5.97 -13.72
CA PHE A 13 -7.12 6.20 -13.72
C PHE A 13 -6.45 4.90 -14.18
N VAL A 14 -6.41 4.69 -15.49
CA VAL A 14 -5.54 3.69 -16.11
C VAL A 14 -4.12 4.24 -16.19
N GLU A 15 -3.43 4.29 -15.05
CA GLU A 15 -1.97 4.37 -15.02
C GLU A 15 -1.50 3.01 -14.46
N ASP A 16 -1.25 2.06 -15.36
CA ASP A 16 -0.78 0.71 -15.03
C ASP A 16 -1.66 0.00 -13.96
N GLU A 17 -2.98 0.14 -14.16
CA GLU A 17 -4.25 -0.22 -13.47
C GLU A 17 -4.26 -0.82 -12.04
N ASN A 18 -3.19 -1.43 -11.56
CA ASN A 18 -3.13 -2.12 -10.28
C ASN A 18 -1.78 -1.90 -9.58
N THR A 19 -0.94 -0.96 -10.02
CA THR A 19 0.39 -0.73 -9.42
C THR A 19 0.31 0.32 -8.30
N TYR A 20 0.58 -0.09 -7.08
CA TYR A 20 0.60 0.74 -5.87
C TYR A 20 2.03 0.95 -5.42
N LYS A 21 2.43 2.22 -5.37
CA LYS A 21 3.72 2.63 -4.82
C LYS A 21 3.50 3.52 -3.60
N GLY A 22 4.27 3.28 -2.56
CA GLY A 22 4.08 4.01 -1.32
C GLY A 22 5.03 3.57 -0.23
N GLU A 23 4.81 4.14 0.93
CA GLU A 23 5.50 3.79 2.16
C GLU A 23 4.72 2.66 2.83
N PHE A 24 5.34 1.51 2.96
CA PHE A 24 4.79 0.34 3.61
C PHE A 24 5.42 0.15 4.98
N ILE A 25 4.60 -0.22 5.95
CA ILE A 25 5.02 -0.53 7.31
C ILE A 25 4.19 -1.71 7.84
N LEU A 26 4.85 -2.64 8.52
CA LEU A 26 4.20 -3.73 9.23
C LEU A 26 4.33 -3.52 10.74
N LEU A 27 3.20 -3.36 11.42
CA LEU A 27 3.09 -3.15 12.86
C LEU A 27 2.45 -4.37 13.53
N GLU A 28 3.25 -5.22 14.17
CA GLU A 28 2.84 -6.44 14.91
C GLU A 28 1.97 -7.42 14.10
N ASP A 29 0.71 -7.10 13.86
CA ASP A 29 -0.24 -7.86 13.04
C ASP A 29 -1.11 -6.92 12.17
N ALA A 30 -0.60 -5.74 11.80
CA ALA A 30 -1.29 -4.77 10.97
C ALA A 30 -0.33 -4.19 9.95
N ALA A 31 -0.66 -4.37 8.67
CA ALA A 31 0.12 -3.82 7.58
C ALA A 31 -0.56 -2.58 7.01
N VAL A 32 0.20 -1.53 6.82
CA VAL A 32 -0.29 -0.24 6.33
C VAL A 32 0.57 0.21 5.16
N LEU A 33 -0.08 0.62 4.08
CA LEU A 33 0.56 1.24 2.94
C LEU A 33 0.03 2.67 2.78
N THR A 34 0.92 3.63 2.91
CA THR A 34 0.63 5.04 2.67
C THR A 34 1.07 5.39 1.25
N SER A 35 0.13 5.71 0.37
CA SER A 35 0.45 6.19 -0.99
C SER A 35 0.04 7.65 -1.11
N LYS A 36 1.00 8.53 -1.39
CA LYS A 36 0.85 10.00 -1.53
C LYS A 36 0.16 10.67 -0.33
N ASN A 37 -1.18 10.56 -0.23
CA ASN A 37 -1.99 11.18 0.81
C ASN A 37 -3.11 10.26 1.32
N GLU A 38 -3.09 8.99 0.91
CA GLU A 38 -4.09 7.99 1.26
C GLU A 38 -3.41 6.85 2.00
N ILE A 39 -4.10 6.32 3.01
CA ILE A 39 -3.62 5.22 3.83
C ILE A 39 -4.50 4.02 3.58
N TYR A 40 -3.88 2.92 3.16
CA TYR A 40 -4.53 1.67 2.82
C TYR A 40 -4.10 0.61 3.83
N ALA A 41 -5.08 -0.13 4.36
CA ALA A 41 -4.76 -1.36 5.07
C ALA A 41 -4.20 -2.36 4.04
N VAL A 42 -3.16 -3.11 4.37
CA VAL A 42 -2.70 -4.18 3.48
C VAL A 42 -3.18 -5.51 4.02
N ARG A 43 -3.76 -6.32 3.13
CA ARG A 43 -4.27 -7.63 3.51
C ARG A 43 -3.12 -8.54 3.94
N ILE A 44 -3.30 -9.18 5.10
CA ILE A 44 -2.32 -10.11 5.68
C ILE A 44 -2.48 -11.48 5.02
N ASP A 45 -1.86 -11.62 3.85
CA ASP A 45 -1.75 -12.88 3.12
C ASP A 45 -0.28 -13.35 3.07
N ASP A 46 -0.05 -14.48 2.40
CA ASP A 46 1.29 -15.02 2.17
C ASP A 46 2.20 -14.01 1.45
N LYS A 47 1.67 -13.28 0.45
CA LYS A 47 2.39 -12.24 -0.28
C LYS A 47 2.89 -11.11 0.61
N LEU A 48 2.10 -10.71 1.61
CA LEU A 48 2.53 -9.71 2.58
C LEU A 48 3.71 -10.23 3.40
N LYS A 49 3.67 -11.49 3.83
CA LYS A 49 4.78 -12.10 4.58
C LYS A 49 6.05 -12.12 3.74
N GLN A 50 5.96 -12.51 2.46
CA GLN A 50 7.08 -12.44 1.52
C GLN A 50 7.62 -11.00 1.37
N LEU A 51 6.72 -10.02 1.21
CA LEU A 51 7.09 -8.61 1.14
C LEU A 51 7.81 -8.16 2.41
N HIS A 52 7.29 -8.55 3.58
CA HIS A 52 7.88 -8.25 4.86
C HIS A 52 9.26 -8.88 5.02
N GLU A 53 9.46 -10.12 4.58
CA GLU A 53 10.77 -10.77 4.60
C GLU A 53 11.80 -10.05 3.72
N LEU A 54 11.38 -9.50 2.58
CA LEU A 54 12.22 -8.65 1.72
C LEU A 54 12.48 -7.28 2.34
N ALA A 55 11.49 -6.75 3.07
CA ALA A 55 11.59 -5.47 3.76
C ALA A 55 12.38 -5.56 5.07
N LEU A 56 12.43 -6.70 5.76
CA LEU A 56 13.16 -6.91 7.02
C LEU A 56 14.63 -6.49 6.96
N PRO A 57 15.43 -6.89 5.94
CA PRO A 57 16.81 -6.43 5.81
C PRO A 57 16.93 -4.95 5.39
N LEU A 58 15.86 -4.34 4.88
CA LEU A 58 15.83 -2.94 4.43
C LEU A 58 15.36 -2.00 5.55
N GLN A 59 14.52 -2.50 6.46
CA GLN A 59 14.03 -1.81 7.65
C GLN A 59 15.11 -1.80 8.72
N LYS A 60 15.49 -0.61 9.19
CA LYS A 60 16.43 -0.52 10.33
C LYS A 60 15.79 -0.88 11.66
N THR A 61 14.49 -0.63 11.79
CA THR A 61 13.69 -0.90 12.97
C THR A 61 12.30 -1.37 12.56
N LYS A 62 11.58 -2.03 13.47
CA LYS A 62 10.18 -2.48 13.25
C LYS A 62 9.16 -1.35 13.01
N PHE A 63 9.57 -0.10 13.15
CA PHE A 63 8.75 1.08 12.87
C PHE A 63 9.26 1.86 11.65
N ASP A 64 10.27 1.34 10.97
CA ASP A 64 10.88 1.97 9.81
C ASP A 64 10.00 1.74 8.58
N MET A 65 9.63 2.81 7.89
CA MET A 65 8.84 2.70 6.67
C MET A 65 9.76 2.29 5.52
N VAL A 66 9.26 1.49 4.59
CA VAL A 66 9.97 1.13 3.36
C VAL A 66 9.20 1.56 2.15
N ASN A 67 9.90 2.00 1.11
CA ASN A 67 9.27 2.28 -0.16
C ASN A 67 9.05 0.98 -0.92
N VAL A 68 7.80 0.67 -1.24
CA VAL A 68 7.45 -0.53 -1.99
C VAL A 68 6.68 -0.17 -3.25
N ILE A 69 6.90 -0.97 -4.28
CA ILE A 69 6.12 -0.95 -5.51
C ILE A 69 5.50 -2.35 -5.62
N LEU A 70 4.19 -2.39 -5.57
CA LEU A 70 3.39 -3.61 -5.54
C LEU A 70 2.38 -3.53 -6.66
N LYS A 71 1.96 -4.66 -7.22
CA LYS A 71 0.70 -4.74 -7.92
C LYS A 71 -0.33 -5.39 -7.02
N GLY A 72 -1.48 -4.75 -6.87
CA GLY A 72 -2.52 -5.20 -5.98
C GLY A 72 -3.89 -4.79 -6.47
N GLU A 73 -4.89 -4.96 -5.63
CA GLU A 73 -6.26 -4.54 -5.91
C GLU A 73 -6.82 -3.90 -4.64
N LEU A 74 -7.41 -2.71 -4.77
CA LEU A 74 -8.09 -2.05 -3.66
C LEU A 74 -9.50 -2.62 -3.50
N VAL A 75 -9.79 -3.11 -2.30
CA VAL A 75 -11.11 -3.60 -1.91
C VAL A 75 -11.58 -2.86 -0.66
N PRO A 76 -12.89 -2.70 -0.44
CA PRO A 76 -13.40 -2.17 0.82
C PRO A 76 -12.96 -3.07 1.99
N ASN A 77 -12.47 -2.45 3.07
CA ASN A 77 -12.02 -3.20 4.23
C ASN A 77 -13.21 -3.81 4.98
N PRO A 78 -13.34 -5.15 5.07
CA PRO A 78 -14.44 -5.78 5.79
C PRO A 78 -14.42 -5.43 7.28
N LEU A 79 -13.25 -5.21 7.88
CA LEU A 79 -13.15 -4.81 9.30
C LEU A 79 -13.85 -3.49 9.57
N LEU A 80 -13.72 -2.50 8.69
CA LEU A 80 -14.45 -1.24 8.82
C LEU A 80 -15.96 -1.46 8.69
N LEU A 81 -16.40 -2.35 7.80
CA LEU A 81 -17.82 -2.66 7.62
C LEU A 81 -18.41 -3.43 8.81
N GLU A 82 -17.62 -4.31 9.43
CA GLU A 82 -18.04 -5.14 10.57
C GLU A 82 -17.93 -4.42 11.91
N THR A 83 -16.85 -3.67 12.12
CA THR A 83 -16.52 -3.04 13.41
C THR A 83 -16.67 -1.53 13.43
N GLY A 84 -16.68 -0.88 12.26
CA GLY A 84 -16.63 0.59 12.15
C GLY A 84 -15.25 1.18 12.39
N GLU A 85 -14.24 0.36 12.68
CA GLU A 85 -12.88 0.79 13.02
C GLU A 85 -11.87 0.31 11.95
N GLY A 86 -11.00 1.23 11.51
CA GLY A 86 -9.93 0.95 10.55
C GLY A 86 -9.93 1.87 9.33
N TRP A 87 -9.25 1.43 8.28
CA TRP A 87 -9.14 2.15 7.01
C TRP A 87 -10.29 1.82 6.07
N GLU A 88 -10.72 2.80 5.27
CA GLU A 88 -11.80 2.67 4.29
C GLU A 88 -11.50 1.63 3.21
N GLN A 89 -10.23 1.53 2.84
CA GLN A 89 -9.74 0.75 1.72
C GLN A 89 -8.65 -0.22 2.19
N MET A 90 -8.69 -1.43 1.66
CA MET A 90 -7.71 -2.48 1.87
C MET A 90 -7.04 -2.86 0.54
N LEU A 91 -5.72 -2.81 0.48
CA LEU A 91 -4.90 -3.27 -0.63
C LEU A 91 -4.59 -4.76 -0.50
N ILE A 92 -4.98 -5.53 -1.52
CA ILE A 92 -4.60 -6.93 -1.67
C ILE A 92 -3.38 -7.02 -2.56
N ILE A 93 -2.24 -7.46 -2.04
CA ILE A 93 -1.02 -7.64 -2.84
C ILE A 93 -1.20 -8.85 -3.76
N LYS A 94 -1.19 -8.63 -5.08
CA LYS A 94 -1.16 -9.69 -6.09
C LYS A 94 0.28 -10.06 -6.45
N GLU A 95 1.14 -9.06 -6.63
CA GLU A 95 2.53 -9.20 -7.06
C GLU A 95 3.42 -8.13 -6.41
N ILE A 96 4.65 -8.49 -6.06
CA ILE A 96 5.65 -7.57 -5.51
C ILE A 96 6.57 -7.18 -6.66
N ILE A 97 6.64 -5.89 -6.98
CA ILE A 97 7.48 -5.39 -8.07
C ILE A 97 8.86 -5.01 -7.54
N GLU A 98 8.88 -4.22 -6.46
CA GLU A 98 10.13 -3.72 -5.90
C GLU A 98 9.96 -3.36 -4.42
N VAL A 99 11.04 -3.52 -3.65
CA VAL A 99 11.13 -3.14 -2.24
C VAL A 99 12.43 -2.37 -2.07
N THR A 100 12.32 -1.15 -1.56
CA THR A 100 13.45 -0.25 -1.33
C THR A 100 13.36 0.34 0.08
N PRO A 101 14.50 0.60 0.72
CA PRO A 101 14.49 1.29 2.00
C PRO A 101 13.98 2.73 1.80
N ALA A 102 13.14 3.25 2.70
CA ALA A 102 12.79 4.66 2.63
C ALA A 102 14.08 5.48 2.74
N THR A 103 14.24 6.46 1.85
CA THR A 103 15.38 7.40 1.87
C THR A 103 15.23 8.36 3.05
N SER A 104 15.25 7.83 4.26
CA SER A 104 15.42 8.60 5.49
C SER A 104 16.81 8.34 6.10
N ALA A 105 17.67 7.59 5.40
CA ALA A 105 18.87 7.01 5.96
C ALA A 105 20.15 7.12 5.11
N ALA A 106 20.23 8.06 4.15
CA ALA A 106 21.46 8.31 3.39
C ALA A 106 21.80 9.81 3.29
N VAL A 107 21.95 10.46 4.44
CA VAL A 107 22.79 11.67 4.57
C VAL A 107 24.00 11.38 5.46
N VAL A 108 24.75 10.30 5.19
CA VAL A 108 26.08 10.09 5.79
C VAL A 108 27.04 9.43 4.79
N ALA A 109 27.30 10.10 3.67
CA ALA A 109 28.60 9.91 3.02
C ALA A 109 29.54 10.99 3.58
N PRO A 110 30.57 10.65 4.37
CA PRO A 110 31.57 11.62 4.77
C PRO A 110 32.31 12.12 3.52
N ILE A 111 32.43 13.44 3.42
CA ILE A 111 33.37 14.12 2.54
C ILE A 111 34.78 13.58 2.80
N ASN A 112 35.43 12.98 1.79
CA ASN A 112 36.87 12.73 1.84
C ASN A 112 37.51 12.77 0.46
#